data_AF-A0AA95ESS6-F1
#
_entry.id   AF-A0AA95ESS6-F1
#
_cell.length_a   1.000
_cell.length_b   1.000
_cell.length_c   1.000
_cell.angle_alpha   90.00
_cell.angle_beta   90.00
_cell.angle_gamma   90.00
#
_symmetry.space_group_name_H-M   'P 1'
#
loop_
_entity.id
_entity.type
_entity.pdbx_description
1 polymer ?
#
loop_
_entity_poly.entity_id
_entity_poly.type
_entity_poly.pdbx_seq_one_letter_code
_entity_poly.pdbx_strand_id
1 'polypeptide(L)'
;MKKHSLLLPLAGLLLVSGTAFAAETMNGVVARADPNTGQLLLLGGANFQVTDPSVLRHLAPGEHVIVTRNNNDTIGVQVDNAYAGSGN
;
A
#
# COMPACT_ATOMS: atom_id res chain seq x y z
N MET A 1 -45.03 -40.28 -21.22
CA MET A 1 -44.92 -40.32 -19.73
C MET A 1 -43.72 -39.46 -19.34
N LYS A 2 -43.95 -38.47 -18.45
CA LYS A 2 -43.01 -37.74 -17.55
C LYS A 2 -41.68 -37.23 -18.18
N LYS A 3 -41.48 -35.90 -18.41
CA LYS A 3 -40.95 -34.90 -17.44
C LYS A 3 -39.80 -35.52 -16.61
N HIS A 4 -38.58 -34.98 -16.53
CA HIS A 4 -38.24 -33.66 -16.02
C HIS A 4 -36.84 -33.22 -16.50
N SER A 5 -36.77 -31.96 -16.89
CA SER A 5 -35.57 -31.13 -16.96
C SER A 5 -34.74 -31.23 -15.68
N LEU A 6 -33.41 -31.25 -15.83
CA LEU A 6 -32.46 -30.78 -14.81
C LEU A 6 -31.16 -30.35 -15.50
N LEU A 7 -31.25 -29.23 -16.22
CA LEU A 7 -30.13 -28.32 -16.44
C LEU A 7 -29.97 -27.53 -15.14
N LEU A 8 -28.94 -27.83 -14.34
CA LEU A 8 -28.64 -27.11 -13.11
C LEU A 8 -27.17 -27.37 -12.71
N PRO A 9 -26.35 -26.36 -12.37
CA PRO A 9 -26.33 -24.97 -12.83
C PRO A 9 -24.93 -24.54 -13.34
N LEU A 10 -24.88 -23.80 -14.44
CA LEU A 10 -23.69 -23.08 -14.93
C LEU A 10 -23.34 -21.83 -14.07
N ALA A 11 -23.84 -21.76 -12.83
CA ALA A 11 -23.84 -20.54 -12.01
C ALA A 11 -22.74 -20.51 -10.93
N GLY A 12 -21.72 -21.37 -11.02
CA GLY A 12 -20.70 -21.50 -9.96
C GLY A 12 -19.40 -20.74 -10.18
N LEU A 13 -19.13 -20.20 -11.37
CA LEU A 13 -17.83 -19.62 -11.70
C LEU A 13 -17.88 -18.10 -11.98
N LEU A 14 -18.74 -17.41 -11.25
CA LEU A 14 -18.54 -15.99 -10.92
C LEU A 14 -17.95 -15.90 -9.50
N LEU A 15 -16.93 -16.73 -9.23
CA LEU A 15 -16.06 -16.53 -8.08
C LEU A 15 -15.27 -15.25 -8.32
N VAL A 16 -15.90 -14.13 -7.98
CA VAL A 16 -15.32 -13.07 -7.15
C VAL A 16 -13.80 -12.99 -7.31
N SER A 17 -13.35 -12.54 -8.47
CA SER A 17 -12.16 -11.70 -8.56
C SER A 17 -12.61 -10.27 -8.27
N GLY A 18 -13.30 -10.08 -7.13
CA GLY A 18 -13.29 -8.77 -6.50
C GLY A 18 -11.84 -8.50 -6.22
N THR A 19 -11.27 -7.48 -6.86
CA THR A 19 -10.02 -6.89 -6.43
C THR A 19 -10.24 -6.54 -4.97
N ALA A 20 -9.75 -7.39 -4.06
CA ALA A 20 -9.57 -6.98 -2.70
C ALA A 20 -8.62 -5.79 -2.82
N PHE A 21 -9.15 -4.58 -2.68
CA PHE A 21 -8.37 -3.38 -2.44
C PHE A 21 -7.68 -3.63 -1.10
N ALA A 22 -6.59 -4.38 -1.15
CA ALA A 22 -5.68 -4.55 -0.04
C ALA A 22 -4.90 -3.25 0.02
N ALA A 23 -4.82 -2.65 1.20
CA ALA A 23 -3.96 -1.50 1.39
C ALA A 23 -2.55 -1.89 0.90
N GLU A 24 -2.06 -1.21 -0.14
CA GLU A 24 -0.78 -1.54 -0.74
C GLU A 24 0.32 -0.99 0.17
N THR A 25 1.02 -1.89 0.85
CA THR A 25 2.19 -1.55 1.66
C THR A 25 3.45 -1.74 0.81
N MET A 26 4.28 -0.71 0.74
CA MET A 26 5.55 -0.75 0.04
C MET A 26 6.68 -0.28 0.97
N ASN A 27 7.71 -1.10 1.07
CA ASN A 27 8.88 -0.78 1.88
C ASN A 27 9.95 -0.14 1.00
N GLY A 28 10.68 0.83 1.56
CA GLY A 28 11.88 1.33 0.92
C GLY A 28 12.61 2.34 1.77
N VAL A 29 13.64 2.93 1.19
CA VAL A 29 14.53 3.87 1.88
C VAL A 29 14.27 5.28 1.38
N VAL A 30 14.14 6.23 2.31
CA VAL A 30 13.92 7.65 1.99
C VAL A 30 15.15 8.19 1.26
N ALA A 31 14.98 8.70 0.05
CA ALA A 31 15.98 9.49 -0.65
C ALA A 31 15.81 10.98 -0.35
N ARG A 32 14.55 11.45 -0.33
CA ARG A 32 14.19 12.84 -0.02
C ARG A 32 12.76 12.87 0.52
N ALA A 33 12.53 13.62 1.60
CA ALA A 33 11.20 13.90 2.12
C ALA A 33 11.02 15.42 2.19
N ASP A 34 9.91 15.94 1.64
CA ASP A 34 9.60 17.36 1.62
C ASP A 34 8.27 17.63 2.36
N PRO A 35 8.32 18.06 3.63
CA PRO A 35 7.12 18.28 4.43
C PRO A 35 6.32 19.53 4.03
N ASN A 36 6.83 20.38 3.14
CA ASN A 36 6.09 21.54 2.65
C ASN A 36 5.20 21.17 1.46
N THR A 37 5.67 20.25 0.63
CA THR A 37 4.95 19.79 -0.57
C THR A 37 4.27 18.44 -0.37
N GLY A 38 4.62 17.68 0.67
CA GLY A 38 4.14 16.31 0.89
C GLY A 38 4.79 15.27 -0.02
N GLN A 39 5.85 15.64 -0.75
CA GLN A 39 6.54 14.72 -1.64
C GLN A 39 7.52 13.83 -0.87
N LEU A 40 7.46 12.54 -1.16
CA LEU A 40 8.38 11.54 -0.66
C LEU A 40 9.01 10.80 -1.84
N LEU A 41 10.33 10.89 -1.95
CA LEU A 41 11.12 10.15 -2.91
C LEU A 41 11.88 9.04 -2.18
N LEU A 42 11.80 7.83 -2.71
CA LEU A 42 12.57 6.69 -2.23
C LEU A 42 13.78 6.41 -3.14
N LEU A 43 14.81 5.76 -2.61
CA LEU A 43 16.06 5.45 -3.33
C LEU A 43 15.87 4.59 -4.59
N GLY A 44 14.70 3.94 -4.75
CA GLY A 44 14.32 3.23 -5.98
C GLY A 44 13.69 4.11 -7.08
N GLY A 45 13.67 5.44 -6.90
CA GLY A 45 13.03 6.38 -7.84
C GLY A 45 11.51 6.47 -7.71
N ALA A 46 10.92 5.76 -6.75
CA ALA A 46 9.49 5.84 -6.47
C ALA A 46 9.16 7.17 -5.77
N ASN A 47 8.19 7.91 -6.32
CA ASN A 47 7.74 9.19 -5.79
C ASN A 47 6.28 9.07 -5.33
N PHE A 48 6.01 9.51 -4.10
CA PHE A 48 4.70 9.47 -3.48
C PHE A 48 4.27 10.85 -3.00
N GLN A 49 2.98 11.12 -3.13
CA GLN A 49 2.34 12.28 -2.54
C GLN A 49 1.67 11.86 -1.25
N VAL A 50 2.32 12.12 -0.12
CA VAL A 50 1.81 11.78 1.20
C VAL A 50 0.64 12.68 1.54
N THR A 51 -0.46 12.07 2.03
CA THR A 51 -1.70 12.81 2.33
C THR A 51 -1.53 13.71 3.54
N ASP A 52 -0.84 13.25 4.57
CA ASP A 52 -0.46 14.05 5.73
C ASP A 52 1.03 14.40 5.66
N PRO A 53 1.42 15.58 5.15
CA PRO A 53 2.82 15.96 5.01
C PRO A 53 3.51 16.20 6.36
N SER A 54 2.77 16.30 7.47
CA SER A 54 3.36 16.49 8.80
C SER A 54 4.20 15.29 9.25
N VAL A 55 3.85 14.08 8.78
CA VAL A 55 4.61 12.84 9.07
C VAL A 55 6.01 12.87 8.45
N LEU A 56 6.21 13.66 7.39
CA LEU A 56 7.50 13.80 6.71
C LEU A 56 8.50 14.67 7.49
N ARG A 57 8.04 15.47 8.46
CA ARG A 57 8.89 16.45 9.18
C ARG A 57 10.02 15.80 9.97
N HIS A 58 9.83 14.55 10.37
CA HIS A 58 10.79 13.79 11.17
C HIS A 58 11.52 12.74 10.35
N LEU A 59 11.30 12.70 9.03
CA LEU A 59 11.96 11.73 8.16
C LEU A 59 13.29 12.28 7.65
N ALA A 60 14.34 11.50 7.89
CA ALA A 60 15.66 11.78 7.34
C ALA A 60 15.92 10.92 6.09
N PRO A 61 16.67 11.43 5.10
CA PRO A 61 17.22 10.58 4.05
C PRO A 61 18.04 9.43 4.63
N GLY A 62 17.87 8.23 4.08
CA GLY A 62 18.49 6.99 4.56
C GLY A 62 17.62 6.18 5.54
N GLU A 63 16.50 6.72 6.01
CA GLU A 63 15.59 5.96 6.86
C GLU A 63 14.79 4.93 6.06
N HIS A 64 14.58 3.78 6.68
CA HIS A 64 13.69 2.76 6.16
C HIS A 64 12.26 3.10 6.55
N VAL A 65 11.38 3.16 5.56
CA VAL A 65 9.98 3.52 5.74
C VAL A 65 9.08 2.51 5.04
N ILE A 66 7.87 2.39 5.57
CA ILE A 66 6.75 1.66 5.00
C ILE A 66 5.76 2.72 4.52
N VAL A 67 5.56 2.77 3.20
CA VAL A 67 4.52 3.56 2.55
C VAL A 67 3.26 2.71 2.51
N THR A 68 2.14 3.21 3.01
CA THR A 68 0.86 2.50 2.97
C THR A 68 -0.13 3.30 2.15
N ARG A 69 -0.63 2.72 1.06
CA ARG A 69 -1.77 3.25 0.32
C ARG A 69 -3.04 2.60 0.85
N ASN A 70 -3.88 3.38 1.50
CA ASN A 70 -5.18 2.93 2.00
C ASN A 70 -6.23 2.89 0.88
N ASN A 71 -7.35 2.22 1.13
CA ASN A 71 -8.45 2.06 0.18
C ASN A 71 -9.20 3.36 -0.14
N ASN A 72 -8.97 4.42 0.63
CA ASN A 72 -9.50 5.77 0.38
C ASN A 72 -8.48 6.65 -0.38
N ASP A 73 -7.52 6.03 -1.07
CA ASP A 73 -6.40 6.67 -1.78
C ASP A 73 -5.49 7.54 -0.90
N THR A 74 -5.58 7.42 0.43
CA THR A 74 -4.66 8.12 1.31
C THR A 74 -3.32 7.40 1.37
N ILE A 75 -2.25 8.17 1.23
CA ILE A 75 -0.87 7.69 1.33
C ILE A 75 -0.38 8.06 2.72
N GLY A 76 -0.20 7.05 3.56
CA GLY A 76 0.50 7.15 4.84
C GLY A 76 1.95 6.75 4.69
N VAL A 77 2.79 7.25 5.58
CA VAL A 77 4.16 6.78 5.73
C VAL A 77 4.50 6.59 7.20
N GLN A 78 5.26 5.53 7.47
CA GLN A 78 5.73 5.20 8.80
C GLN A 78 7.18 4.75 8.72
N VAL A 79 7.99 5.11 9.73
CA VAL A 79 9.35 4.58 9.85
C VAL A 79 9.27 3.11 10.22
N ASP A 80 10.02 2.29 9.48
CA ASP A 80 10.20 0.88 9.81
C ASP A 80 11.17 0.76 10.99
N ASN A 81 10.64 0.88 12.20
CA ASN A 81 11.42 0.73 13.42
C ASN A 81 11.97 -0.70 13.59
N ALA A 82 11.46 -1.71 12.86
CA ALA A 82 12.02 -3.05 12.89
C ALA A 82 13.37 -3.12 12.15
N TYR A 83 13.60 -2.23 11.18
CA TYR A 83 14.90 -2.11 10.50
C TYR A 83 15.97 -1.46 11.39
N ALA A 84 15.58 -0.63 12.37
CA ALA A 84 16.49 -0.07 13.37
C ALA A 84 17.08 -1.13 14.35
N GLY A 85 16.72 -2.41 14.17
CA GLY A 85 17.07 -3.52 15.07
C GLY A 85 18.33 -4.33 14.74
N SER A 86 19.18 -3.93 13.78
CA SER A 86 20.49 -4.57 13.57
C SER A 86 21.64 -3.74 14.14
N GLY A 87 21.49 -3.29 15.38
CA GLY A 87 22.53 -2.62 16.15
C GLY A 87 22.38 -2.96 17.63
N ASN A 88 22.71 -4.20 17.99
CA ASN A 88 23.18 -4.52 19.34
C ASN A 88 24.72 -4.46 19.35
#